data_AF-A0AAD9KRV8-F1
#
_entry.id   AF-A0AAD9KRV8-F1
#
_cell.length_a   1.000
_cell.length_b   1.000
_cell.length_c   1.000
_cell.angle_alpha   90.00
_cell.angle_beta   90.00
_cell.angle_gamma   90.00
#
_symmetry.space_group_name_H-M   'P 1'
#
loop_
_entity.id
_entity.type
_entity.pdbx_description
1 polymer ?
#
loop_
_entity_poly.entity_id
_entity_poly.type
_entity_poly.pdbx_seq_one_letter_code
_entity_poly.pdbx_strand_id
1 'polypeptide(L)'
;MTAKLLPPFLECFHSNYVSVRMEACIACSHLAIKDESVIDSLIYLITYDGVWKVKALALQALGKIGVMSQSIRDCVLWAFRYEKVSGVRAEACHSIIALHMTDKEVIQWLQDRYLVEPSDIVKEEIITALEMCAISPTEDMDMVTQIKNEVTKMCTRNNICRRILLSEKEDARQARMSRLIYQAKKTVTVSQEVPVGQTLLCLC
;
A
#
# COMPACT_ATOMS: atom_id res chain seq x y z
N MET A 1 -12.47 24.14 -30.10
CA MET A 1 -12.67 25.45 -29.42
C MET A 1 -12.03 26.54 -30.29
N THR A 2 -12.61 27.75 -30.37
CA THR A 2 -12.00 28.84 -31.14
C THR A 2 -10.93 29.54 -30.32
N ALA A 3 -9.90 30.09 -30.97
CA ALA A 3 -8.78 30.77 -30.29
C ALA A 3 -9.20 31.94 -29.37
N LYS A 4 -10.37 32.54 -29.61
CA LYS A 4 -10.90 33.64 -28.79
C LYS A 4 -11.55 33.18 -27.49
N LEU A 5 -12.07 31.95 -27.44
CA LEU A 5 -12.79 31.43 -26.27
C LEU A 5 -11.91 30.60 -25.34
N LEU A 6 -10.74 30.17 -25.82
CA LEU A 6 -9.81 29.38 -25.01
C LEU A 6 -9.28 30.15 -23.79
N PRO A 7 -8.79 31.41 -23.89
CA PRO A 7 -8.30 32.14 -22.72
C PRO A 7 -9.34 32.30 -21.59
N PRO A 8 -10.57 32.81 -21.83
CA PRO A 8 -11.56 32.91 -20.76
C PRO A 8 -12.02 31.54 -20.24
N PHE A 9 -11.96 30.49 -21.07
CA PHE A 9 -12.22 29.13 -20.60
C PHE A 9 -11.15 28.63 -19.63
N LEU A 10 -9.86 28.95 -19.87
CA LEU A 10 -8.76 28.58 -18.96
C LEU A 10 -8.87 29.28 -17.60
N GLU A 11 -9.42 30.50 -17.56
CA GLU A 11 -9.70 31.21 -16.30
C GLU A 11 -10.74 30.47 -15.44
N CYS A 12 -11.68 29.72 -16.06
CA CYS A 12 -12.68 28.95 -15.32
C CYS A 12 -12.05 27.89 -14.41
N PHE A 13 -10.93 27.28 -14.79
CA PHE A 13 -10.20 26.32 -13.94
C PHE A 13 -9.57 26.98 -12.71
N HIS A 14 -9.36 28.30 -12.73
CA HIS A 14 -8.75 29.05 -11.63
C HIS A 14 -9.78 29.86 -10.82
N SER A 15 -11.07 29.68 -11.11
CA SER A 15 -12.14 30.40 -10.44
C SER A 15 -12.18 30.12 -8.94
N ASN A 16 -12.46 31.16 -8.13
CA ASN A 16 -12.71 31.02 -6.69
C ASN A 16 -13.94 30.15 -6.40
N TYR A 17 -14.87 30.06 -7.34
CA TYR A 17 -16.08 29.27 -7.20
C TYR A 17 -15.85 27.82 -7.60
N VAL A 18 -16.04 26.91 -6.65
CA VAL A 18 -15.91 25.46 -6.85
C VAL A 18 -16.80 24.96 -8.00
N SER A 19 -18.04 25.46 -8.09
CA SER A 19 -18.98 25.09 -9.14
C SER A 19 -18.46 25.41 -10.55
N VAL A 20 -17.79 26.55 -10.71
CA VAL A 20 -17.21 26.96 -12.01
C VAL A 20 -16.07 26.03 -12.42
N ARG A 21 -15.20 25.66 -11.47
CA ARG A 21 -14.10 24.71 -11.75
C ARG A 21 -14.63 23.32 -12.10
N MET A 22 -15.65 22.84 -11.38
CA MET A 22 -16.31 21.56 -11.68
C MET A 22 -16.93 21.58 -13.08
N GLU A 23 -17.66 22.64 -13.42
CA GLU A 23 -18.30 22.77 -14.72
C GLU A 23 -17.28 22.91 -15.86
N ALA A 24 -16.13 23.55 -15.59
CA ALA A 24 -15.02 23.61 -16.54
C ALA A 24 -14.49 22.20 -16.87
N CYS A 25 -14.28 21.35 -15.85
CA CYS A 25 -13.88 19.95 -16.06
C CYS A 25 -14.92 19.16 -16.85
N ILE A 26 -16.21 19.33 -16.53
CA ILE A 26 -17.30 18.65 -17.24
C ILE A 26 -17.34 19.11 -18.70
N ALA A 27 -17.33 20.41 -18.94
CA ALA A 27 -17.40 20.99 -20.27
C ALA A 27 -16.21 20.58 -21.15
N CYS A 28 -14.97 20.62 -20.64
CA CYS A 28 -13.82 20.19 -21.45
C CYS A 28 -13.86 18.70 -21.77
N SER A 29 -14.38 17.88 -20.86
CA SER A 29 -14.53 16.44 -21.08
C SER A 29 -15.56 16.13 -22.18
N HIS A 30 -16.73 16.79 -22.16
CA HIS A 30 -17.78 16.59 -23.16
C HIS A 30 -17.38 17.14 -24.53
N LEU A 31 -16.61 18.23 -24.57
CA LEU A 31 -16.09 18.81 -25.80
C LEU A 31 -14.81 18.09 -26.29
N ALA A 32 -14.28 17.13 -25.52
CA ALA A 32 -13.04 16.41 -25.79
C ALA A 32 -11.89 17.34 -26.22
N ILE A 33 -11.66 18.41 -25.46
CA ILE A 33 -10.66 19.43 -25.80
C ILE A 33 -9.26 18.88 -25.55
N LYS A 34 -8.48 18.71 -26.63
CA LYS A 34 -7.12 18.16 -26.61
C LYS A 34 -6.02 19.23 -26.51
N ASP A 35 -6.40 20.46 -26.16
CA ASP A 35 -5.45 21.56 -26.01
C ASP A 35 -4.55 21.32 -24.80
N GLU A 36 -3.23 21.49 -24.99
CA GLU A 36 -2.23 21.22 -23.95
C GLU A 36 -2.44 22.10 -22.71
N SER A 37 -2.83 23.37 -22.89
CA SER A 37 -3.11 24.30 -21.78
C SER A 37 -4.29 23.83 -20.93
N VAL A 38 -5.29 23.18 -21.55
CA VAL A 38 -6.44 22.59 -20.84
C VAL A 38 -6.00 21.34 -20.07
N ILE A 39 -5.18 20.49 -20.69
CA ILE A 39 -4.62 19.31 -20.02
C ILE A 39 -3.77 19.72 -18.80
N ASP A 40 -2.92 20.72 -18.95
CA ASP A 40 -2.11 21.26 -17.85
C ASP A 40 -2.98 21.83 -16.73
N SER A 41 -4.07 22.51 -17.07
CA SER A 41 -5.03 23.01 -16.09
C SER A 41 -5.73 21.88 -15.33
N LEU A 42 -6.06 20.77 -16.01
CA LEU A 42 -6.64 19.58 -15.38
C LEU A 42 -5.63 18.91 -14.43
N ILE A 43 -4.38 18.73 -14.86
CA ILE A 43 -3.30 18.16 -14.02
C ILE A 43 -3.06 19.03 -12.78
N TYR A 44 -3.07 20.36 -12.96
CA TYR A 44 -2.95 21.31 -11.86
C TYR A 44 -4.07 21.12 -10.83
N LEU A 45 -5.33 21.00 -11.29
CA LEU A 45 -6.47 20.77 -10.41
C LEU A 45 -6.38 19.44 -9.65
N ILE A 46 -6.02 18.34 -10.31
CA ILE A 46 -5.86 17.03 -9.67
C ILE A 46 -4.81 17.10 -8.55
N THR A 47 -3.72 17.81 -8.80
CA THR A 47 -2.60 17.89 -7.88
C THR A 47 -2.90 18.82 -6.69
N TYR A 48 -3.41 20.02 -6.96
CA TYR A 48 -3.41 21.11 -5.99
C TYR A 48 -4.78 21.59 -5.49
N ASP A 49 -5.90 21.20 -6.12
CA ASP A 49 -7.21 21.70 -5.70
C ASP A 49 -7.56 21.22 -4.27
N GLY A 50 -8.04 22.12 -3.41
CA GLY A 50 -8.44 21.76 -2.05
C GLY A 50 -9.72 20.91 -1.99
N VAL A 51 -10.51 20.86 -3.06
CA VAL A 51 -11.79 20.17 -3.12
C VAL A 51 -11.66 18.86 -3.88
N TRP A 52 -11.82 17.75 -3.17
CA TRP A 52 -11.69 16.41 -3.74
C TRP A 52 -12.63 16.14 -4.93
N LYS A 53 -13.84 16.74 -4.94
CA LYS A 53 -14.80 16.60 -6.04
C LYS A 53 -14.28 17.20 -7.35
N VAL A 54 -13.53 18.30 -7.26
CA VAL A 54 -12.91 18.93 -8.43
C VAL A 54 -11.79 18.03 -8.95
N LYS A 55 -10.96 17.48 -8.05
CA LYS A 55 -9.90 16.52 -8.42
C LYS A 55 -10.46 15.29 -9.15
N ALA A 56 -11.53 14.70 -8.63
CA ALA A 56 -12.20 13.57 -9.27
C ALA A 56 -12.72 13.95 -10.66
N LEU A 57 -13.47 15.06 -10.78
CA LEU A 57 -13.96 15.50 -12.10
C LEU A 57 -12.83 15.81 -13.09
N ALA A 58 -11.70 16.32 -12.61
CA ALA A 58 -10.54 16.56 -13.46
C ALA A 58 -9.88 15.24 -13.95
N LEU A 59 -9.77 14.22 -13.09
CA LEU A 59 -9.36 12.87 -13.50
C LEU A 59 -10.31 12.28 -14.54
N GLN A 60 -11.62 12.33 -14.26
CA GLN A 60 -12.64 11.89 -15.20
C GLN A 60 -12.52 12.58 -16.55
N ALA A 61 -12.26 13.89 -16.54
CA ALA A 61 -12.08 14.68 -17.75
C ALA A 61 -10.88 14.20 -18.55
N LEU A 62 -9.73 13.93 -17.91
CA LEU A 62 -8.56 13.35 -18.59
C LEU A 62 -8.91 12.00 -19.23
N GLY A 63 -9.59 11.11 -18.50
CA GLY A 63 -10.05 9.82 -19.02
C GLY A 63 -10.95 9.96 -20.25
N LYS A 64 -11.94 10.85 -20.20
CA LYS A 64 -12.87 11.12 -21.31
C LYS A 64 -12.23 11.79 -22.52
N ILE A 65 -11.27 12.70 -22.30
CA ILE A 65 -10.54 13.36 -23.39
C ILE A 65 -9.69 12.34 -24.17
N GLY A 66 -9.19 11.30 -23.49
CA GLY A 66 -8.52 10.15 -24.11
C GLY A 66 -7.15 10.49 -24.71
N VAL A 67 -6.53 11.60 -24.29
CA VAL A 67 -5.15 11.94 -24.67
C VAL A 67 -4.23 11.28 -23.65
N MET A 68 -3.21 10.59 -24.14
CA MET A 68 -2.17 9.97 -23.31
C MET A 68 -0.86 10.72 -23.46
N SER A 69 -0.29 11.15 -22.34
CA SER A 69 1.07 11.67 -22.22
C SER A 69 1.71 11.13 -20.95
N GLN A 70 3.03 11.19 -20.85
CA GLN A 70 3.73 10.73 -19.64
C GLN A 70 3.28 11.51 -18.39
N SER A 71 3.04 12.82 -18.51
CA SER A 71 2.52 13.65 -17.42
C SER A 71 1.13 13.21 -16.94
N ILE A 72 0.25 12.84 -17.88
CA ILE A 72 -1.10 12.31 -17.55
C ILE A 72 -0.96 10.96 -16.86
N ARG A 73 -0.13 10.06 -17.40
CA ARG A 73 0.15 8.74 -16.82
C ARG A 73 0.60 8.87 -15.37
N ASP A 74 1.61 9.69 -15.12
CA ASP A 74 2.18 9.91 -13.79
C ASP A 74 1.16 10.55 -12.83
N CYS A 75 0.39 11.53 -13.30
CA CYS A 75 -0.66 12.18 -12.52
C CYS A 75 -1.76 11.20 -12.07
N VAL A 76 -2.28 10.40 -13.01
CA VAL A 76 -3.34 9.42 -12.73
C VAL A 76 -2.85 8.34 -11.77
N LEU A 77 -1.66 7.81 -11.99
CA LEU A 77 -1.06 6.80 -11.12
C LEU A 77 -0.73 7.34 -9.74
N TRP A 78 -0.26 8.58 -9.65
CA TRP A 78 -0.04 9.23 -8.37
C TRP A 78 -1.36 9.38 -7.61
N ALA A 79 -2.43 9.84 -8.27
CA ALA A 79 -3.74 9.97 -7.64
C ALA A 79 -4.27 8.61 -7.16
N PHE A 80 -4.17 7.56 -7.97
CA PHE A 80 -4.57 6.21 -7.59
C PHE A 80 -3.81 5.69 -6.36
N ARG A 81 -2.50 5.92 -6.30
CA ARG A 81 -1.65 5.39 -5.22
C ARG A 81 -1.69 6.24 -3.95
N TYR A 82 -1.65 7.55 -4.08
CA TYR A 82 -1.29 8.40 -2.94
C TYR A 82 -2.40 9.31 -2.48
N GLU A 83 -3.51 9.45 -3.22
CA GLU A 83 -4.56 10.31 -2.72
C GLU A 83 -5.24 9.77 -1.46
N LYS A 84 -5.60 10.71 -0.58
CA LYS A 84 -6.20 10.42 0.73
C LYS A 84 -7.66 10.04 0.62
N VAL A 85 -8.39 10.70 -0.29
CA VAL A 85 -9.84 10.51 -0.44
C VAL A 85 -10.14 9.35 -1.38
N SER A 86 -10.95 8.39 -0.93
CA SER A 86 -11.32 7.20 -1.71
C SER A 86 -12.01 7.54 -3.03
N GLY A 87 -12.89 8.55 -3.04
CA GLY A 87 -13.56 8.99 -4.27
C GLY A 87 -12.60 9.45 -5.38
N VAL A 88 -11.45 10.05 -5.02
CA VAL A 88 -10.44 10.45 -6.00
C VAL A 88 -9.66 9.22 -6.51
N ARG A 89 -9.38 8.26 -5.63
CA ARG A 89 -8.73 6.99 -6.02
C ARG A 89 -9.62 6.15 -6.94
N ALA A 90 -10.93 6.08 -6.66
CA ALA A 90 -11.91 5.40 -7.50
C ALA A 90 -11.92 6.00 -8.91
N GLU A 91 -12.01 7.33 -9.02
CA GLU A 91 -12.01 7.99 -10.32
C GLU A 91 -10.66 7.89 -11.04
N ALA A 92 -9.55 7.85 -10.31
CA ALA A 92 -8.25 7.53 -10.89
C ALA A 92 -8.23 6.12 -11.48
N CYS A 93 -8.79 5.13 -10.78
CA CYS A 93 -8.94 3.76 -11.29
C CYS A 93 -9.80 3.72 -12.56
N HIS A 94 -10.93 4.44 -12.56
CA HIS A 94 -11.77 4.58 -13.76
C HIS A 94 -11.00 5.21 -14.92
N SER A 95 -10.17 6.22 -14.64
CA SER A 95 -9.34 6.90 -15.64
C SER A 95 -8.26 5.98 -16.22
N ILE A 96 -7.66 5.08 -15.42
CA ILE A 96 -6.71 4.05 -15.88
C ILE A 96 -7.34 3.17 -16.96
N ILE A 97 -8.59 2.75 -16.74
CA ILE A 97 -9.38 1.95 -17.70
C ILE A 97 -9.66 2.77 -18.96
N ALA A 98 -10.21 3.98 -18.79
CA ALA A 98 -10.60 4.85 -19.91
C ALA A 98 -9.42 5.24 -20.81
N LEU A 99 -8.23 5.36 -20.22
CA LEU A 99 -6.98 5.66 -20.91
C LEU A 99 -6.24 4.41 -21.43
N HIS A 100 -6.82 3.21 -21.27
CA HIS A 100 -6.26 1.93 -21.72
C HIS A 100 -4.84 1.66 -21.19
N MET A 101 -4.58 1.99 -19.94
CA MET A 101 -3.29 1.76 -19.29
C MET A 101 -3.17 0.28 -18.85
N THR A 102 -2.75 -0.58 -19.77
CA THR A 102 -2.71 -2.05 -19.58
C THR A 102 -1.31 -2.64 -19.39
N ASP A 103 -0.32 -1.80 -19.04
CA ASP A 103 1.04 -2.26 -18.79
C ASP A 103 1.11 -3.22 -17.60
N LYS A 104 2.04 -4.19 -17.64
CA LYS A 104 2.28 -5.12 -16.52
C LYS A 104 2.53 -4.40 -15.19
N GLU A 105 3.19 -3.25 -15.25
CA GLU A 105 3.46 -2.41 -14.08
C GLU A 105 2.17 -1.86 -13.45
N VAL A 106 1.23 -1.40 -14.29
CA VAL A 106 -0.06 -0.86 -13.83
C VAL A 106 -0.90 -1.97 -13.21
N ILE A 107 -0.91 -3.15 -13.82
CA ILE A 107 -1.57 -4.34 -13.28
C ILE A 107 -1.00 -4.70 -11.91
N GLN A 108 0.33 -4.72 -11.76
CA GLN A 108 0.97 -4.99 -10.47
C GLN A 108 0.53 -3.97 -9.42
N TRP A 109 0.47 -2.68 -9.76
CA TRP A 109 0.00 -1.66 -8.83
C TRP A 109 -1.48 -1.78 -8.48
N LEU A 110 -2.35 -2.19 -9.41
CA LEU A 110 -3.75 -2.48 -9.14
C LEU A 110 -3.87 -3.63 -8.12
N GLN A 111 -3.14 -4.72 -8.33
CA GLN A 111 -3.09 -5.86 -7.39
C GLN A 111 -2.54 -5.46 -6.02
N ASP A 112 -1.41 -4.75 -5.98
CA ASP A 112 -0.79 -4.29 -4.73
C ASP A 112 -1.74 -3.36 -3.95
N ARG A 113 -2.43 -2.46 -4.65
CA ARG A 113 -3.41 -1.55 -4.06
C ARG A 113 -4.62 -2.31 -3.53
N TYR A 114 -5.17 -3.26 -4.28
CA TYR A 114 -6.33 -4.05 -3.85
C TYR A 114 -6.13 -4.67 -2.46
N LEU A 115 -4.93 -5.18 -2.19
CA LEU A 115 -4.59 -5.79 -0.90
C LEU A 115 -4.58 -4.81 0.27
N VAL A 116 -4.27 -3.54 0.05
CA VAL A 116 -4.10 -2.50 1.10
C VAL A 116 -5.26 -1.49 1.15
N GLU A 117 -6.15 -1.50 0.17
CA GLU A 117 -7.19 -0.49 0.05
C GLU A 117 -8.27 -0.68 1.14
N PRO A 118 -8.55 0.35 1.96
CA PRO A 118 -9.58 0.26 2.98
C PRO A 118 -11.01 0.40 2.43
N SER A 119 -11.19 1.11 1.30
CA SER A 119 -12.52 1.44 0.78
C SER A 119 -13.04 0.36 -0.16
N ASP A 120 -14.19 -0.23 0.15
CA ASP A 120 -14.77 -1.29 -0.68
C ASP A 120 -15.18 -0.79 -2.07
N ILE A 121 -15.69 0.44 -2.18
CA ILE A 121 -15.98 1.08 -3.48
C ILE A 121 -14.73 1.10 -4.39
N VAL A 122 -13.55 1.39 -3.83
CA VAL A 122 -12.31 1.44 -4.62
C VAL A 122 -11.86 0.03 -4.99
N LYS A 123 -12.09 -0.97 -4.12
CA LYS A 123 -11.81 -2.37 -4.43
C LYS A 123 -12.67 -2.88 -5.58
N GLU A 124 -13.96 -2.55 -5.60
CA GLU A 124 -14.87 -2.89 -6.70
C GLU A 124 -14.36 -2.32 -8.03
N GLU A 125 -13.99 -1.04 -8.05
CA GLU A 125 -13.40 -0.40 -9.24
C GLU A 125 -12.08 -1.06 -9.68
N ILE A 126 -11.24 -1.49 -8.74
CA ILE A 126 -10.00 -2.22 -9.05
C ILE A 126 -10.30 -3.60 -9.62
N ILE A 127 -11.30 -4.30 -9.11
CA ILE A 127 -11.73 -5.59 -9.67
C ILE A 127 -12.20 -5.39 -11.11
N THR A 128 -13.05 -4.40 -11.36
CA THR A 128 -13.50 -4.07 -12.72
C THR A 128 -12.32 -3.72 -13.63
N ALA A 129 -11.34 -2.95 -13.15
CA ALA A 129 -10.13 -2.65 -13.91
C ALA A 129 -9.33 -3.92 -14.27
N LEU A 130 -9.15 -4.84 -13.33
CA LEU A 130 -8.42 -6.09 -13.54
C LEU A 130 -9.15 -7.01 -14.52
N GLU A 131 -10.47 -7.14 -14.39
CA GLU A 131 -11.32 -7.90 -15.30
C GLU A 131 -11.23 -7.36 -16.73
N MET A 132 -11.27 -6.04 -16.91
CA MET A 132 -11.10 -5.41 -18.22
C MET A 132 -9.69 -5.58 -18.80
N CYS A 133 -8.68 -5.80 -17.96
CA CYS A 133 -7.33 -6.17 -18.38
C CYS A 133 -7.18 -7.68 -18.68
N ALA A 134 -8.28 -8.44 -18.71
CA ALA A 134 -8.34 -9.89 -18.94
C ALA A 134 -7.54 -10.73 -17.92
N ILE A 135 -7.37 -10.21 -16.71
CA ILE A 135 -6.74 -10.90 -15.59
C ILE A 135 -7.82 -11.12 -14.55
N SER A 136 -8.17 -12.39 -14.30
CA SER A 136 -9.08 -12.69 -13.20
C SER A 136 -8.41 -12.33 -11.87
N PRO A 137 -9.12 -11.72 -10.91
CA PRO A 137 -8.67 -11.68 -9.53
C PRO A 137 -8.44 -13.12 -9.08
N THR A 138 -7.18 -13.53 -9.07
CA THR A 138 -6.78 -14.93 -8.92
C THR A 138 -7.13 -15.40 -7.50
N GLU A 139 -7.47 -16.68 -7.33
CA GLU A 139 -7.69 -17.32 -6.01
C GLU A 139 -6.52 -17.07 -5.03
N ASP A 140 -5.32 -16.85 -5.56
CA ASP A 140 -4.13 -16.44 -4.82
C ASP A 140 -4.33 -15.12 -4.05
N MET A 141 -5.12 -14.18 -4.57
CA MET A 141 -5.37 -12.89 -3.91
C MET A 141 -6.21 -13.07 -2.64
N ASP A 142 -7.14 -14.02 -2.62
CA ASP A 142 -7.92 -14.34 -1.42
C ASP A 142 -7.04 -14.97 -0.35
N MET A 143 -6.15 -15.89 -0.73
CA MET A 143 -5.16 -16.47 0.18
C MET A 143 -4.22 -15.39 0.74
N VAL A 144 -3.70 -14.49 -0.10
CA VAL A 144 -2.84 -13.39 0.34
C VAL A 144 -3.58 -12.44 1.29
N THR A 145 -4.85 -12.16 1.02
CA THR A 145 -5.70 -11.33 1.89
C THR A 145 -5.90 -11.98 3.26
N GLN A 146 -6.16 -13.29 3.31
CA GLN A 146 -6.27 -14.05 4.55
C GLN A 146 -4.96 -14.04 5.35
N ILE A 147 -3.83 -14.30 4.70
CA ILE A 147 -2.51 -14.24 5.34
C ILE A 147 -2.28 -12.87 5.95
N LYS A 148 -2.56 -11.80 5.21
CA LYS A 148 -2.37 -10.43 5.68
C LYS A 148 -3.26 -10.09 6.87
N ASN A 149 -4.51 -10.54 6.87
CA ASN A 149 -5.42 -10.34 7.99
C ASN A 149 -4.90 -11.02 9.27
N GLU A 150 -4.41 -12.26 9.15
CA GLU A 150 -3.80 -12.96 10.28
C GLU A 150 -2.49 -12.31 10.73
N VAL A 151 -1.63 -11.84 9.82
CA VAL A 151 -0.43 -11.07 10.16
C VAL A 151 -0.79 -9.80 10.93
N THR A 152 -1.78 -9.04 10.45
CA THR A 152 -2.21 -7.79 11.09
C THR A 152 -2.74 -8.05 12.51
N LYS A 153 -3.52 -9.11 12.68
CA LYS A 153 -4.04 -9.58 13.98
C LYS A 153 -2.90 -9.98 14.92
N MET A 154 -1.88 -10.69 14.43
CA MET A 154 -0.70 -11.08 15.20
C MET A 154 0.20 -9.88 15.57
N CYS A 155 0.30 -8.88 14.71
CA CYS A 155 1.12 -7.68 14.91
C CYS A 155 0.45 -6.60 15.79
N THR A 156 -0.61 -6.93 16.52
CA THR A 156 -1.18 -6.02 17.51
C THR A 156 -0.26 -5.89 18.73
N ARG A 157 -0.24 -4.70 19.33
CA ARG A 157 0.62 -4.38 20.50
C ARG A 157 0.54 -5.44 21.59
N ASN A 158 -0.67 -5.90 21.92
CA ASN A 158 -0.91 -6.90 22.95
C ASN A 158 -0.28 -8.26 22.60
N ASN A 159 -0.42 -8.70 21.34
CA ASN A 159 0.15 -9.96 20.88
C ASN A 159 1.67 -9.92 20.85
N ILE A 160 2.25 -8.80 20.40
CA ILE A 160 3.70 -8.59 20.41
C ILE A 160 4.24 -8.63 21.85
N CYS A 161 3.66 -7.84 22.76
CA CYS A 161 4.08 -7.85 24.18
C CYS A 161 3.96 -9.24 24.80
N ARG A 162 2.85 -9.96 24.55
CA ARG A 162 2.67 -11.33 25.06
C ARG A 162 3.73 -12.30 24.54
N ARG A 163 4.10 -12.22 23.26
CA ARG A 163 5.13 -13.07 22.64
C ARG A 163 6.50 -12.79 23.24
N ILE A 164 6.85 -11.52 23.46
CA ILE A 164 8.11 -11.12 24.11
C ILE A 164 8.19 -11.71 25.53
N LEU A 165 7.15 -11.51 26.36
CA LEU A 165 7.12 -12.05 27.73
C LEU A 165 7.23 -13.58 27.78
N LEU A 166 6.61 -14.28 26.83
CA LEU A 166 6.72 -15.73 26.72
C LEU A 166 8.14 -16.16 26.33
N SER A 167 8.78 -15.45 25.40
CA SER A 167 10.16 -15.70 25.00
C SER A 167 11.13 -15.50 26.18
N GLU A 168 11.01 -14.39 26.90
CA GLU A 168 11.85 -14.10 28.07
C GLU A 168 11.72 -15.19 29.15
N LYS A 169 10.50 -15.69 29.36
CA LYS A 169 10.24 -16.79 30.29
C LYS A 169 10.91 -18.09 29.84
N GLU A 170 10.88 -18.38 28.55
CA GLU A 170 11.52 -19.57 27.97
C GLU A 170 13.04 -19.46 28.06
N ASP A 171 13.61 -18.29 27.74
CA ASP A 171 15.04 -18.01 27.88
C ASP A 171 15.51 -18.18 29.32
N ALA A 172 14.74 -17.69 30.30
CA ALA A 172 15.02 -17.89 31.72
C ALA A 172 14.97 -19.39 32.11
N ARG A 173 14.03 -20.15 31.56
CA ARG A 173 13.92 -21.60 31.78
C ARG A 173 15.13 -22.33 31.19
N GLN A 174 15.53 -21.98 29.97
CA GLN A 174 16.70 -22.51 29.26
C GLN A 174 18.00 -22.23 30.04
N ALA A 175 18.16 -21.00 30.53
CA ALA A 175 19.30 -20.58 31.35
C ALA A 175 19.36 -21.33 32.70
N ARG A 176 18.21 -21.56 33.33
CA ARG A 176 18.14 -22.36 34.57
C ARG A 176 18.48 -23.82 34.31
N MET A 177 17.96 -24.41 33.24
CA MET A 177 18.22 -25.80 32.86
C MET A 177 19.70 -26.04 32.54
N SER A 178 20.32 -25.14 31.77
CA SER A 178 21.75 -25.21 31.44
C SER A 178 22.65 -25.10 32.68
N ARG A 179 22.30 -24.25 33.66
CA ARG A 179 23.00 -24.19 34.96
C ARG A 179 22.91 -25.50 35.74
N LEU A 180 21.74 -26.14 35.77
CA LEU A 180 21.56 -27.43 36.44
C LEU A 180 22.37 -28.55 35.79
N ILE A 181 22.41 -28.60 34.45
CA ILE A 181 23.22 -29.57 33.70
C ILE A 181 24.72 -29.35 33.96
N TYR A 182 25.17 -28.09 34.03
CA TYR A 182 26.56 -27.77 34.38
C TYR A 182 26.92 -28.20 35.81
N GLN A 183 26.03 -27.95 36.78
CA GLN A 183 26.22 -28.40 38.16
C GLN A 183 26.23 -29.93 38.29
N ALA A 184 25.36 -30.63 37.55
CA ALA A 184 25.33 -32.09 37.51
C ALA A 184 26.63 -32.70 36.93
N LYS A 185 27.22 -32.10 35.90
CA LYS A 185 28.55 -32.49 35.39
C LYS A 185 29.63 -32.31 36.46
N LYS A 186 29.61 -31.19 37.18
CA LYS A 186 30.59 -30.89 38.24
C LYS A 186 30.50 -31.88 39.42
N THR A 187 29.30 -32.30 39.82
CA THR A 187 29.12 -33.28 40.90
C THR A 187 29.55 -34.69 40.49
N VAL A 188 29.37 -35.08 39.22
CA VAL A 188 29.85 -36.38 38.70
C VAL A 188 31.37 -36.44 38.60
N THR A 189 32.05 -35.34 38.23
CA THR A 189 33.52 -35.29 38.21
C THR A 189 34.14 -35.32 39.61
N VAL A 190 33.49 -34.73 40.62
CA VAL A 190 34.01 -34.69 42.01
C VAL A 190 33.86 -36.04 42.73
N SER A 191 32.87 -36.87 42.37
CA SER A 191 32.69 -38.20 42.95
C SER A 191 33.53 -39.31 42.30
N GLN A 192 34.32 -39.00 41.28
CA GLN A 192 35.28 -39.93 40.65
C GLN A 192 36.74 -39.76 41.12
N GLU A 193 37.05 -38.79 41.98
CA GLU A 193 38.37 -38.67 42.61
C GLU A 193 38.35 -39.30 44.02
N VAL A 194 38.61 -40.61 44.09
CA VAL A 194 38.94 -41.31 45.34
C VAL A 194 40.47 -41.33 45.48
N PRO A 195 41.06 -40.92 46.63
CA PRO A 195 42.51 -40.85 46.77
C PRO A 195 43.10 -42.26 46.94
N VAL A 196 43.92 -42.69 45.98
CA VAL A 196 44.74 -43.88 46.11
C VAL A 196 46.09 -43.47 46.69
N GLY A 197 46.39 -43.92 47.92
CA GLY A 197 47.77 -44.06 48.39
C GLY A 197 48.09 -43.40 49.74
N GLN A 198 47.71 -44.04 50.85
CA GLN A 198 48.47 -43.96 52.11
C GLN A 198 48.52 -45.34 52.79
N THR A 199 49.52 -46.11 52.37
CA THR A 199 50.13 -47.26 53.05
C THR A 199 51.56 -47.26 52.48
N LEU A 200 52.67 -47.13 53.21
CA LEU A 200 53.14 -47.87 54.38
C LEU A 200 54.48 -47.25 54.86
N LEU A 201 54.93 -47.70 56.04
CA LEU A 201 56.25 -47.59 56.71
C LEU A 201 56.30 -46.49 57.79
N CYS A 202 56.58 -46.79 59.07
CA CYS A 202 57.66 -47.66 59.54
C CYS A 202 57.32 -48.35 60.88
N LEU A 203 57.55 -49.67 60.93
CA LEU A 203 57.98 -50.40 62.13
C LEU A 203 59.49 -50.16 62.27
N CYS A 204 59.90 -49.61 63.42
CA CYS A 204 61.15 -49.83 64.16
C CYS A 204 61.11 -48.93 65.39
#